data_AF-M0JG09-F1
#
_entry.id   AF-M0JG09-F1
#
_cell.length_a   1.000
_cell.length_b   1.000
_cell.length_c   1.000
_cell.angle_alpha   90.00
_cell.angle_beta   90.00
_cell.angle_gamma   90.00
#
_symmetry.space_group_name_H-M   'P 1'
#
loop_
_entity.id
_entity.type
_entity.pdbx_description
1 polymer ?
#
loop_
_entity_poly.entity_id
_entity_poly.type
_entity_poly.pdbx_seq_one_letter_code
_entity_poly.pdbx_strand_id
1 'polypeptide(L)'
;MAGMKEGPGEDPFADDPSDEQVESEPNADTKTTPESDSEPAPDTTDTMSTNEIPYVIRRQTVKEDRDNEHVAFLRDEYAELEDQIRADVADELDMRSKDVSVTDLREAFVELAAENPDAVASILESWGYEHLK
;
A
#
# COMPACT_ATOMS: atom_id res chain seq x y z
N MET A 1 -4.44 6.28 64.12
CA MET A 1 -3.93 6.99 62.93
C MET A 1 -3.66 5.94 61.86
N ALA A 2 -4.62 5.73 60.96
CA ALA A 2 -4.46 4.84 59.81
C ALA A 2 -4.09 5.73 58.61
N GLY A 3 -2.89 5.52 58.06
CA GLY A 3 -2.37 6.25 56.93
C GLY A 3 -2.82 5.62 55.61
N MET A 4 -3.32 6.48 54.72
CA MET A 4 -3.75 6.20 53.36
C MET A 4 -2.59 5.76 52.46
N LYS A 5 -2.87 4.87 51.51
CA LYS A 5 -2.15 4.75 50.23
C LYS A 5 -3.21 4.57 49.14
N GLU A 6 -3.63 5.69 48.57
CA GLU A 6 -4.38 5.71 47.31
C GLU A 6 -3.40 5.41 46.16
N GLY A 7 -3.78 4.50 45.27
CA GLY A 7 -3.00 4.11 44.10
C GLY A 7 -3.11 5.12 42.97
N PRO A 8 -2.16 5.15 42.02
CA PRO A 8 -2.22 6.05 40.88
C PRO A 8 -3.22 5.47 39.87
N GLY A 9 -4.39 6.07 39.84
CA GLY A 9 -5.44 5.76 38.86
C GLY A 9 -6.10 7.05 38.43
N GLU A 10 -5.32 7.98 37.87
CA GLU A 10 -5.87 9.13 37.15
C GLU A 10 -6.16 8.68 35.71
N ASP A 11 -7.45 8.62 35.38
CA ASP A 11 -7.98 8.29 34.07
C ASP A 11 -7.82 9.50 33.13
N PRO A 12 -7.02 9.41 32.05
CA PRO A 12 -6.76 10.53 31.15
C PRO A 12 -7.94 10.86 30.21
N PHE A 13 -9.09 10.19 30.35
CA PHE A 13 -10.30 10.43 29.55
C PHE A 13 -11.49 10.94 30.38
N ALA A 14 -11.27 11.48 31.58
CA ALA A 14 -12.33 12.16 32.33
C ALA A 14 -12.68 13.50 31.65
N ASP A 15 -13.72 13.47 30.81
CA ASP A 15 -14.43 14.64 30.28
C ASP A 15 -15.09 15.40 31.46
N ASP A 16 -14.81 16.70 31.58
CA ASP A 16 -15.34 17.60 32.61
C ASP A 16 -16.68 18.22 32.13
N PRO A 17 -17.81 18.00 32.82
CA PRO A 17 -19.06 18.66 32.48
C PRO A 17 -19.41 19.84 33.41
N SER A 18 -19.77 20.95 32.74
CA SER A 18 -20.62 22.09 33.17
C SER A 18 -19.89 23.25 33.90
N ASP A 19 -20.10 24.53 33.58
CA ASP A 19 -21.41 25.18 33.45
C ASP A 19 -21.39 26.55 32.72
N GLU A 20 -22.39 26.74 31.85
CA GLU A 20 -23.27 27.90 31.58
C GLU A 20 -22.82 29.39 31.40
N GLN A 21 -23.15 29.87 30.19
CA GLN A 21 -23.91 31.10 29.82
C GLN A 21 -23.30 32.52 29.89
N VAL A 22 -23.14 33.12 28.68
CA VAL A 22 -23.54 34.52 28.42
C VAL A 22 -24.11 34.65 27.01
N GLU A 23 -25.37 35.08 26.94
CA GLU A 23 -26.15 35.38 25.74
C GLU A 23 -26.06 36.87 25.39
N SER A 24 -25.88 37.20 24.10
CA SER A 24 -26.27 38.47 23.47
C SER A 24 -26.27 38.32 21.94
N GLU A 25 -27.46 38.26 21.34
CA GLU A 25 -27.75 38.42 19.90
C GLU A 25 -27.97 39.91 19.52
N PRO A 26 -28.36 40.31 18.28
CA PRO A 26 -28.08 39.79 16.92
C PRO A 26 -27.59 40.91 15.96
N ASN A 27 -27.28 40.58 14.70
CA ASN A 27 -27.46 41.35 13.42
C ASN A 27 -26.42 40.80 12.42
N ALA A 28 -26.64 40.56 11.13
CA ALA A 28 -27.77 40.41 10.23
C ALA A 28 -27.08 40.01 8.89
N ASP A 29 -27.69 39.10 8.13
CA ASP A 29 -27.46 38.81 6.69
C ASP A 29 -26.01 38.79 6.14
N THR A 30 -25.55 37.70 5.52
CA THR A 30 -25.85 37.50 4.09
C THR A 30 -25.70 36.02 3.70
N LYS A 31 -26.81 35.47 3.22
CA LYS A 31 -26.92 34.24 2.42
C LYS A 31 -26.32 34.49 1.03
N THR A 32 -25.49 33.58 0.50
CA THR A 32 -25.49 33.13 -0.91
C THR A 32 -24.36 32.10 -1.15
N THR A 33 -24.74 30.84 -1.28
CA THR A 33 -24.26 29.93 -2.34
C THR A 33 -25.40 29.86 -3.38
N PRO A 34 -25.15 29.71 -4.69
CA PRO A 34 -24.47 28.52 -5.23
C PRO A 34 -23.62 28.71 -6.52
N GLU A 35 -22.89 27.65 -6.84
CA GLU A 35 -22.44 27.19 -8.17
C GLU A 35 -21.54 28.10 -9.04
N SER A 36 -20.29 27.65 -9.23
CA SER A 36 -19.53 27.92 -10.45
C SER A 36 -18.97 26.61 -10.99
N ASP A 37 -19.73 26.09 -11.95
CA ASP A 37 -19.29 25.18 -13.00
C ASP A 37 -18.05 25.78 -13.70
N SER A 38 -16.94 25.05 -13.70
CA SER A 38 -15.79 25.34 -14.58
C SER A 38 -14.93 24.11 -14.74
N GLU A 39 -15.18 23.41 -15.82
CA GLU A 39 -14.25 22.51 -16.49
C GLU A 39 -14.31 22.84 -18.00
N PRO A 40 -13.26 22.66 -18.82
CA PRO A 40 -11.84 22.86 -18.60
C PRO A 40 -11.25 23.91 -19.57
N ALA A 41 -10.10 24.50 -19.23
CA ALA A 41 -9.23 25.07 -20.25
C ALA A 41 -8.37 23.93 -20.83
N PRO A 42 -8.25 23.78 -22.17
CA PRO A 42 -7.31 22.84 -22.75
C PRO A 42 -5.90 23.42 -22.60
N ASP A 43 -5.27 23.11 -21.48
CA ASP A 43 -3.83 23.24 -21.38
C ASP A 43 -3.24 22.18 -22.33
N THR A 44 -2.84 22.62 -23.53
CA THR A 44 -1.96 21.88 -24.42
C THR A 44 -0.57 21.80 -23.77
N THR A 45 -0.51 21.10 -22.63
CA THR A 45 0.74 20.51 -22.15
C THR A 45 0.87 19.21 -22.91
N ASP A 46 1.87 19.13 -23.78
CA ASP A 46 2.36 17.89 -24.39
C ASP A 46 2.26 16.76 -23.36
N THR A 47 1.23 15.93 -23.48
CA THR A 47 1.03 14.77 -22.64
C THR A 47 2.01 13.74 -23.17
N MET A 48 3.29 13.91 -22.82
CA MET A 48 4.28 12.84 -22.90
C MET A 48 3.61 11.63 -22.26
N SER A 49 3.36 10.60 -23.07
CA SER A 49 2.62 9.43 -22.63
C SER A 49 3.32 8.89 -21.40
N THR A 50 2.67 8.95 -20.24
CA THR A 50 3.30 8.64 -18.94
C THR A 50 3.78 7.18 -18.86
N ASN A 51 3.38 6.35 -19.83
CA ASN A 51 3.87 4.99 -20.06
C ASN A 51 5.33 4.90 -20.50
N GLU A 52 5.95 5.97 -21.00
CA GLU A 52 7.39 5.96 -21.32
C GLU A 52 8.26 6.09 -20.05
N ILE A 53 7.67 6.55 -18.94
CA ILE A 53 8.34 6.64 -17.64
C ILE A 53 8.26 5.25 -16.95
N PRO A 54 9.38 4.70 -16.44
CA PRO A 54 9.40 3.43 -15.74
C PRO A 54 8.35 3.34 -14.62
N TYR A 55 7.67 2.18 -14.53
CA TYR A 55 6.54 1.97 -13.59
C TYR A 55 6.85 2.37 -12.14
N VAL A 56 8.04 2.00 -11.64
CA VAL A 56 8.47 2.27 -10.27
C VAL A 56 8.57 3.78 -9.98
N ILE A 57 8.91 4.60 -10.99
CA ILE A 57 9.07 6.05 -10.85
C ILE A 57 7.71 6.76 -10.90
N ARG A 58 6.76 6.24 -11.69
CA ARG A 58 5.45 6.90 -11.86
C ARG A 58 4.48 6.65 -10.70
N ARG A 59 4.53 5.48 -10.05
CA ARG A 59 3.60 5.14 -8.96
C ARG A 59 3.92 5.91 -7.67
N GLN A 60 2.87 6.32 -6.97
CA GLN A 60 2.89 6.88 -5.62
C GLN A 60 2.88 5.79 -4.53
N THR A 61 2.16 4.69 -4.76
CA THR A 61 2.09 3.59 -3.78
C THR A 61 2.34 2.23 -4.41
N VAL A 62 2.74 1.26 -3.57
CA VAL A 62 2.93 -0.14 -4.02
C VAL A 62 1.65 -0.82 -4.49
N LYS A 63 0.46 -0.27 -4.18
CA LYS A 63 -0.83 -0.85 -4.59
C LYS A 63 -1.48 -0.10 -5.75
N GLU A 64 -0.82 0.93 -6.27
CA GLU A 64 -1.38 1.76 -7.32
C GLU A 64 -1.52 0.99 -8.63
N ASP A 65 -2.64 1.22 -9.32
CA ASP A 65 -3.05 0.52 -10.54
C ASP A 65 -3.20 -1.02 -10.36
N ARG A 66 -3.39 -1.51 -9.11
CA ARG A 66 -3.56 -2.94 -8.80
C ARG A 66 -4.92 -3.21 -8.17
N ASP A 67 -5.86 -3.72 -8.98
CA ASP A 67 -7.21 -4.11 -8.51
C ASP A 67 -7.28 -5.56 -8.00
N ASN A 68 -6.27 -6.37 -8.32
CA ASN A 68 -6.23 -7.78 -7.97
C ASN A 68 -5.41 -8.02 -6.69
N GLU A 69 -5.95 -8.81 -5.77
CA GLU A 69 -5.24 -9.27 -4.58
C GLU A 69 -4.88 -10.75 -4.73
N HIS A 70 -3.58 -11.06 -4.70
CA HIS A 70 -3.07 -12.43 -4.79
C HIS A 70 -2.37 -12.82 -3.48
N VAL A 71 -2.98 -13.75 -2.73
CA VAL A 71 -2.38 -14.32 -1.52
C VAL A 71 -1.74 -15.65 -1.86
N ALA A 72 -0.44 -15.78 -1.61
CA ALA A 72 0.32 -17.00 -1.82
C ALA A 72 0.64 -17.67 -0.48
N PHE A 73 0.24 -18.93 -0.33
CA PHE A 73 0.66 -19.81 0.77
C PHE A 73 1.71 -20.77 0.25
N LEU A 74 2.98 -20.45 0.50
CA LEU A 74 4.11 -21.25 0.06
C LEU A 74 4.52 -22.22 1.16
N ARG A 75 5.19 -23.31 0.77
CA ARG A 75 5.94 -24.14 1.72
C ARG A 75 7.13 -23.33 2.26
N ASP A 76 7.56 -23.59 3.48
CA ASP A 76 8.57 -22.81 4.20
C ASP A 76 9.84 -22.61 3.35
N GLU A 77 10.30 -23.66 2.67
CA GLU A 77 11.51 -23.61 1.86
C GLU A 77 11.42 -22.63 0.67
N TYR A 78 10.21 -22.39 0.14
CA TYR A 78 10.00 -21.43 -0.96
C TYR A 78 9.73 -20.02 -0.45
N ALA A 79 9.17 -19.88 0.75
CA ALA A 79 9.06 -18.57 1.40
C ALA A 79 10.45 -18.01 1.74
N GLU A 80 11.33 -18.84 2.30
CA GLU A 80 12.73 -18.48 2.55
C GLU A 80 13.49 -18.19 1.26
N LEU A 81 13.24 -18.98 0.20
CA LEU A 81 13.85 -18.76 -1.11
C LEU A 81 13.39 -17.43 -1.74
N GLU A 82 12.13 -17.04 -1.58
CA GLU A 82 11.63 -15.73 -2.04
C GLU A 82 12.37 -14.57 -1.36
N ASP A 83 12.60 -14.66 -0.04
CA ASP A 83 13.37 -13.65 0.70
C ASP A 83 14.83 -13.60 0.23
N GLN A 84 15.45 -14.75 -0.06
CA GLN A 84 16.80 -14.81 -0.60
C GLN A 84 16.88 -14.20 -2.00
N ILE A 85 15.96 -14.56 -2.90
CA ILE A 85 15.90 -13.99 -4.25
C ILE A 85 15.73 -12.46 -4.18
N ARG A 86 14.90 -11.96 -3.25
CA ARG A 86 14.75 -10.51 -3.05
C ARG A 86 16.06 -9.85 -2.63
N ALA A 87 16.85 -10.49 -1.77
CA ALA A 87 18.15 -9.99 -1.38
C ALA A 87 19.12 -9.97 -2.57
N ASP A 88 19.19 -11.07 -3.32
CA ASP A 88 20.08 -11.20 -4.49
C ASP A 88 19.73 -10.17 -5.59
N VAL A 89 18.44 -9.97 -5.86
CA VAL A 89 17.96 -8.94 -6.80
C VAL A 89 18.30 -7.54 -6.30
N ALA A 90 18.18 -7.27 -5.01
CA ALA A 90 18.53 -5.96 -4.46
C ALA A 90 20.03 -5.66 -4.58
N ASP A 91 20.87 -6.67 -4.37
CA ASP A 91 22.32 -6.57 -4.54
C ASP A 91 22.68 -6.25 -6.01
N GLU A 92 22.05 -6.92 -6.98
CA GLU A 92 22.24 -6.63 -8.42
C GLU A 92 21.79 -5.22 -8.80
N LEU A 93 20.76 -4.70 -8.14
CA LEU A 93 20.25 -3.34 -8.34
C LEU A 93 21.01 -2.26 -7.54
N ASP A 94 22.01 -2.64 -6.72
CA ASP A 94 22.70 -1.75 -5.78
C ASP A 94 21.73 -1.03 -4.81
N MET A 95 20.76 -1.79 -4.28
CA MET A 95 19.71 -1.31 -3.38
C MET A 95 19.63 -2.16 -2.12
N ARG A 96 18.97 -1.65 -1.06
CA ARG A 96 18.69 -2.47 0.12
C ARG A 96 17.51 -3.41 -0.17
N SER A 97 17.56 -4.64 0.32
CA SER A 97 16.50 -5.64 0.09
C SER A 97 15.10 -5.16 0.47
N LYS A 98 14.98 -4.34 1.53
CA LYS A 98 13.70 -3.74 1.96
C LYS A 98 13.13 -2.71 0.97
N ASP A 99 13.97 -2.11 0.13
CA ASP A 99 13.60 -1.08 -0.83
C ASP A 99 13.07 -1.72 -2.15
N VAL A 100 13.35 -3.00 -2.39
CA VAL A 100 12.73 -3.80 -3.45
C VAL A 100 11.34 -4.25 -3.00
N SER A 101 10.28 -3.94 -3.75
CA SER A 101 8.91 -4.33 -3.40
C SER A 101 8.68 -5.84 -3.60
N VAL A 102 8.10 -6.52 -2.60
CA VAL A 102 7.70 -7.94 -2.73
C VAL A 102 6.66 -8.12 -3.82
N THR A 103 5.71 -7.19 -3.92
CA THR A 103 4.65 -7.28 -4.93
C THR A 103 5.23 -7.18 -6.34
N ASP A 104 6.23 -6.31 -6.55
CA ASP A 104 6.89 -6.20 -7.86
C ASP A 104 7.75 -7.41 -8.17
N LEU A 105 8.44 -7.94 -7.16
CA LEU A 105 9.23 -9.15 -7.30
C LEU A 105 8.35 -10.33 -7.75
N ARG A 106 7.16 -10.46 -7.18
CA ARG A 106 6.18 -11.48 -7.57
C ARG A 106 5.64 -11.27 -8.97
N GLU A 107 5.37 -10.02 -9.39
CA GLU A 107 5.00 -9.73 -10.77
C GLU A 107 6.13 -10.08 -11.74
N ALA A 108 7.39 -9.80 -11.38
CA ALA A 108 8.56 -10.20 -12.17
C ALA A 108 8.70 -11.72 -12.26
N PHE A 109 8.34 -12.49 -11.22
CA PHE A 109 8.28 -13.95 -11.31
C PHE A 109 7.24 -14.41 -12.33
N VAL A 110 6.08 -13.75 -12.38
CA VAL A 110 5.03 -14.07 -13.36
C VAL A 110 5.49 -13.73 -14.78
N GLU A 111 6.14 -12.59 -14.99
CA GLU A 111 6.70 -12.19 -16.28
C GLU A 111 7.77 -13.18 -16.75
N LEU A 112 8.73 -13.52 -15.89
CA LEU A 112 9.77 -14.51 -16.18
C LEU A 112 9.19 -15.89 -16.51
N ALA A 113 8.17 -16.33 -15.76
CA ALA A 113 7.48 -17.60 -16.00
C ALA A 113 6.72 -17.60 -17.34
N ALA A 114 6.13 -16.47 -17.72
CA ALA A 114 5.44 -16.31 -19.00
C ALA A 114 6.41 -16.41 -20.20
N GLU A 115 7.64 -15.91 -20.04
CA GLU A 115 8.70 -16.03 -21.05
C GLU A 115 9.35 -17.43 -21.08
N ASN A 116 9.28 -18.18 -19.98
CA ASN A 116 9.97 -19.47 -19.81
C ASN A 116 9.02 -20.61 -19.36
N PRO A 117 7.93 -20.90 -20.11
CA PRO A 117 6.94 -21.89 -19.68
C PRO A 117 7.50 -23.30 -19.53
N ASP A 118 8.48 -23.69 -20.36
CA ASP A 118 9.10 -25.02 -20.32
C ASP A 118 9.91 -25.24 -19.04
N ALA A 119 10.55 -24.18 -18.52
CA ALA A 119 11.29 -24.25 -17.26
C ALA A 119 10.33 -24.48 -16.08
N VAL A 120 9.20 -23.77 -16.07
CA VAL A 120 8.14 -23.96 -15.06
C VAL A 120 7.57 -25.37 -15.14
N ALA A 121 7.27 -25.85 -16.35
CA ALA A 121 6.77 -27.21 -16.56
C ALA A 121 7.77 -28.26 -16.04
N SER A 122 9.07 -28.09 -16.30
CA SER A 122 10.11 -29.00 -15.81
C SER A 122 10.19 -29.05 -14.29
N ILE A 123 10.02 -27.91 -13.60
CA ILE A 123 9.95 -27.86 -12.13
C ILE A 123 8.72 -28.62 -11.63
N LEU A 124 7.54 -28.39 -12.22
CA LEU A 124 6.31 -29.09 -11.84
C LEU A 124 6.41 -30.59 -12.10
N GLU A 125 6.99 -31.00 -13.21
CA GLU A 125 7.26 -32.42 -13.51
C GLU A 125 8.18 -33.04 -12.46
N SER A 126 9.22 -32.33 -12.02
CA SER A 126 10.09 -32.79 -10.92
C SER A 126 9.35 -32.95 -9.58
N TRP A 127 8.24 -32.22 -9.39
CA TRP A 127 7.34 -32.39 -8.24
C TRP A 127 6.33 -33.53 -8.42
N GLY A 128 6.36 -34.23 -9.57
CA GLY A 128 5.53 -35.39 -9.86
C GLY A 128 4.25 -35.08 -10.64
N TYR A 129 4.10 -33.90 -11.24
CA TYR A 129 2.91 -33.57 -12.05
C TYR A 129 2.71 -34.53 -13.24
N GLU A 130 3.76 -35.22 -13.70
CA GLU A 130 3.64 -36.26 -14.72
C GLU A 130 2.76 -37.45 -14.29
N HIS A 131 2.62 -37.70 -12.98
CA HIS A 131 1.81 -38.79 -12.42
C HIS A 131 0.34 -38.40 -12.21
N LEU A 132 -0.04 -37.14 -12.48
CA LEU A 132 -1.42 -36.65 -12.36
C LEU A 132 -2.19 -36.68 -13.69
N LYS A 133 -1.55 -37.16 -14.77
CA LYS A 133 -2.13 -37.25 -16.12
C LYS A 133 -3.05 -38.46 -16.26
#